data_AF-A0A1T1H7X8-F1
#
_entry.id   AF-A0A1T1H7X8-F1
#
_cell.length_a   1.000
_cell.length_b   1.000
_cell.length_c   1.000
_cell.angle_alpha   90.00
_cell.angle_beta   90.00
_cell.angle_gamma   90.00
#
_symmetry.space_group_name_H-M   'P 1'
#
loop_
_entity.id
_entity.type
_entity.pdbx_description
1 polymer ?
#
loop_
_entity_poly.entity_id
_entity_poly.type
_entity_poly.pdbx_seq_one_letter_code
_entity_poly.pdbx_strand_id
1 'polypeptide(L)'
;FTSVTGTVGGDVKAGDEVTLTVNGETYTGNVVENTAGDLTYSIQVKTDDLEADNSIDASVTATDSAGNSKTAEAERTLDVDTEINASITIDTIAGDDVLNAEEADKEFTSVTGTVGGDVKAGDEVTLTVNGETYTGNVVENASGDLTYSIPVKTDDLEADNSIDASVTATDAAGNSKTAEAERT
;
A
#
# COMPACT_ATOMS: atom_id res chain seq x y z
N PHE A 1 -10.69 -9.36 11.71
CA PHE A 1 -10.75 -10.80 11.42
C PHE A 1 -10.51 -10.98 9.93
N THR A 2 -9.63 -11.90 9.58
CA THR A 2 -9.23 -12.26 8.22
C THR A 2 -9.63 -13.72 7.98
N SER A 3 -10.19 -14.00 6.80
CA SER A 3 -10.55 -15.38 6.43
C SER A 3 -9.32 -16.14 5.97
N VAL A 4 -8.94 -17.20 6.70
CA VAL A 4 -7.96 -18.18 6.24
C VAL A 4 -8.70 -19.35 5.61
N THR A 5 -8.37 -19.67 4.36
CA THR A 5 -9.04 -20.70 3.57
C THR A 5 -8.06 -21.74 3.06
N GLY A 6 -8.53 -22.98 2.91
CA GLY A 6 -7.75 -24.03 2.28
C GLY A 6 -8.61 -25.18 1.80
N THR A 7 -7.95 -26.18 1.21
CA THR A 7 -8.54 -27.44 0.77
C THR A 7 -8.04 -28.59 1.62
N VAL A 8 -8.82 -29.65 1.67
CA VAL A 8 -8.45 -30.91 2.34
C VAL A 8 -8.78 -32.08 1.43
N GLY A 9 -8.23 -33.26 1.72
CA GLY A 9 -8.45 -34.45 0.91
C GLY A 9 -8.15 -35.76 1.67
N GLY A 10 -8.12 -36.87 0.94
CA GLY A 10 -7.99 -38.19 1.54
C GLY A 10 -9.28 -38.63 2.23
N ASP A 11 -9.18 -39.17 3.44
CA ASP A 11 -10.32 -39.68 4.21
C ASP A 11 -11.08 -38.59 4.99
N VAL A 12 -10.66 -37.33 4.86
CA VAL A 12 -11.35 -36.16 5.43
C VAL A 12 -12.74 -36.01 4.80
N LYS A 13 -13.72 -35.60 5.59
CA LYS A 13 -15.13 -35.45 5.18
C LYS A 13 -15.67 -34.10 5.61
N ALA A 14 -16.77 -33.68 4.97
CA ALA A 14 -17.53 -32.54 5.44
C ALA A 14 -17.97 -32.75 6.90
N GLY A 15 -17.74 -31.74 7.74
CA GLY A 15 -17.97 -31.79 9.18
C GLY A 15 -16.75 -32.15 10.03
N ASP A 16 -15.64 -32.64 9.45
CA ASP A 16 -14.39 -32.80 10.19
C ASP A 16 -13.86 -31.43 10.65
N GLU A 17 -13.32 -31.36 11.86
CA GLU A 17 -12.78 -30.12 12.43
C GLU A 17 -11.37 -29.84 11.90
N VAL A 18 -11.18 -28.63 11.39
CA VAL A 18 -9.89 -28.04 11.07
C VAL A 18 -9.51 -27.11 12.20
N THR A 19 -8.27 -27.24 12.68
CA THR A 19 -7.68 -26.38 13.70
C THR A 19 -6.56 -25.56 13.07
N LEU A 20 -6.60 -24.24 13.25
CA LEU A 20 -5.49 -23.33 12.96
C LEU A 20 -4.86 -22.86 14.27
N THR A 21 -3.54 -22.78 14.31
CA THR A 21 -2.79 -22.11 15.37
C THR A 21 -2.08 -20.89 14.77
N VAL A 22 -2.33 -19.72 15.34
CA VAL A 22 -1.75 -18.43 14.91
C VAL A 22 -1.44 -17.63 16.15
N ASN A 23 -0.21 -17.13 16.30
CA ASN A 23 0.23 -16.39 17.50
C ASN A 23 -0.04 -17.17 18.82
N GLY A 24 0.04 -18.50 18.77
CA GLY A 24 -0.30 -19.39 19.86
C GLY A 24 -1.80 -19.50 20.21
N GLU A 25 -2.68 -18.76 19.53
CA GLU A 25 -4.13 -18.85 19.67
C GLU A 25 -4.70 -19.93 18.74
N THR A 26 -5.71 -20.65 19.22
CA THR A 26 -6.37 -21.71 18.47
C THR A 26 -7.68 -21.23 17.85
N TYR A 27 -7.83 -21.48 16.56
CA TYR A 27 -9.04 -21.19 15.78
C TYR A 27 -9.56 -22.48 15.17
N THR A 28 -10.87 -22.73 15.26
CA THR A 28 -11.46 -23.93 14.67
C THR A 28 -12.57 -23.61 13.68
N GLY A 29 -12.76 -24.53 12.75
CA GLY A 29 -13.90 -24.53 11.83
C GLY A 29 -14.05 -25.91 11.22
N ASN A 30 -15.09 -26.09 10.42
CA ASN A 30 -15.41 -27.40 9.85
C ASN A 30 -15.09 -27.42 8.36
N VAL A 31 -14.73 -28.60 7.88
CA VAL A 31 -14.65 -28.89 6.44
C VAL A 31 -16.05 -28.80 5.83
N VAL A 32 -16.15 -28.15 4.68
CA VAL A 32 -17.37 -27.99 3.88
C VAL A 32 -17.09 -28.42 2.45
N GLU A 33 -18.00 -29.18 1.87
CA GLU A 33 -17.98 -29.51 0.44
C GLU A 33 -18.57 -28.33 -0.36
N ASN A 34 -17.79 -27.78 -1.30
CA ASN A 34 -18.23 -26.69 -2.15
C ASN A 34 -19.15 -27.20 -3.29
N THR A 35 -19.70 -26.29 -4.09
CA THR A 35 -20.59 -26.66 -5.22
C THR A 35 -19.93 -27.45 -6.34
N ALA A 36 -18.60 -27.49 -6.39
CA ALA A 36 -17.82 -28.28 -7.33
C ALA A 36 -17.48 -29.69 -6.79
N GLY A 37 -17.79 -29.97 -5.52
CA GLY A 37 -17.47 -31.24 -4.84
C GLY A 37 -16.11 -31.24 -4.14
N ASP A 38 -15.40 -30.11 -4.07
CA ASP A 38 -14.13 -30.03 -3.34
C ASP A 38 -14.38 -29.80 -1.84
N LEU A 39 -13.58 -30.45 -1.00
CA LEU A 39 -13.58 -30.23 0.44
C LEU A 39 -12.70 -29.04 0.79
N THR A 40 -13.29 -28.06 1.47
CA THR A 40 -12.68 -26.75 1.78
C THR A 40 -12.93 -26.36 3.23
N TYR A 41 -12.15 -25.41 3.75
CA TYR A 41 -12.46 -24.73 5.01
C TYR A 41 -12.29 -23.22 4.86
N SER A 42 -12.98 -22.46 5.72
CA SER A 42 -12.82 -21.01 5.90
C SER A 42 -12.97 -20.71 7.39
N ILE A 43 -11.89 -20.21 8.00
CA ILE A 43 -11.82 -19.93 9.43
C ILE A 43 -11.48 -18.46 9.61
N GLN A 44 -12.25 -17.78 10.45
CA GLN A 44 -12.00 -16.37 10.78
C GLN A 44 -10.93 -16.29 11.86
N VAL A 45 -9.76 -15.76 11.51
CA VAL A 45 -8.62 -15.53 12.41
C VAL A 45 -8.56 -14.04 12.75
N LYS A 46 -8.22 -13.66 13.98
CA LYS A 46 -8.04 -12.23 14.29
C LYS A 46 -6.90 -11.68 13.45
N THR A 47 -7.09 -10.49 12.89
CA THR A 47 -6.07 -9.86 12.03
C THR A 47 -4.84 -9.52 12.87
N ASP A 48 -5.03 -9.02 14.10
CA ASP A 48 -3.96 -8.74 15.05
C ASP A 48 -3.09 -9.98 15.38
N ASP A 49 -3.66 -11.19 15.39
CA ASP A 49 -2.86 -12.40 15.62
C ASP A 49 -2.01 -12.75 14.39
N LEU A 50 -2.51 -12.51 13.17
CA LEU A 50 -1.74 -12.68 11.94
C LEU A 50 -0.64 -11.62 11.78
N GLU A 51 -0.83 -10.44 12.36
CA GLU A 51 0.19 -9.37 12.39
C GLU A 51 1.25 -9.62 13.46
N ALA A 52 0.86 -10.23 14.59
CA ALA A 52 1.78 -10.55 15.69
C ALA A 52 2.64 -11.79 15.39
N ASP A 53 2.07 -12.78 14.69
CA ASP A 53 2.76 -13.97 14.21
C ASP A 53 2.25 -14.34 12.82
N ASN A 54 3.15 -14.24 11.85
CA ASN A 54 2.84 -14.47 10.46
C ASN A 54 2.80 -15.96 10.10
N SER A 55 3.04 -16.88 11.03
CA SER A 55 2.92 -18.31 10.79
C SER A 55 1.51 -18.83 11.10
N ILE A 56 1.01 -19.67 10.21
CA ILE A 56 -0.26 -20.36 10.34
C ILE A 56 0.00 -21.86 10.26
N ASP A 57 -0.21 -22.54 11.37
CA ASP A 57 -0.20 -24.00 11.44
C ASP A 57 -1.63 -24.52 11.33
N ALA A 58 -1.93 -25.26 10.28
CA ALA A 58 -3.22 -25.89 10.05
C ALA A 58 -3.14 -27.40 10.32
N SER A 59 -4.16 -27.96 10.96
CA SER A 59 -4.32 -29.40 11.11
C SER A 59 -5.76 -29.83 10.92
N VAL A 60 -5.95 -31.05 10.43
CA VAL A 60 -7.25 -31.72 10.32
C VAL A 60 -7.09 -33.19 10.64
N THR A 61 -8.02 -33.75 11.42
CA THR A 61 -8.00 -35.17 11.78
C THR A 61 -9.19 -35.89 11.15
N ALA A 62 -8.90 -36.83 10.27
CA ALA A 62 -9.90 -37.74 9.71
C ALA A 62 -10.01 -38.99 10.59
N THR A 63 -11.23 -39.47 10.81
CA THR A 63 -11.49 -40.76 11.46
C THR A 63 -12.36 -41.65 10.56
N ASP A 64 -11.92 -42.87 10.32
CA ASP A 64 -12.68 -43.84 9.53
C ASP A 64 -13.79 -44.52 10.37
N SER A 65 -14.67 -45.26 9.70
CA SER A 65 -15.80 -45.95 10.36
C SER A 65 -15.35 -47.08 11.30
N ALA A 66 -14.11 -47.54 11.19
CA ALA A 66 -13.51 -48.54 12.08
C ALA A 66 -12.85 -47.89 13.31
N GLY A 67 -12.81 -46.55 13.39
CA GLY A 67 -12.23 -45.78 14.49
C GLY A 67 -10.74 -45.49 14.33
N ASN A 68 -10.13 -45.74 13.16
CA ASN A 68 -8.76 -45.34 12.91
C ASN A 68 -8.71 -43.84 12.60
N SER A 69 -7.82 -43.10 13.26
CA SER A 69 -7.63 -41.67 13.03
C SER A 69 -6.26 -41.35 12.44
N LYS A 70 -6.22 -40.29 11.64
CA LYS A 70 -4.97 -39.71 11.13
C LYS A 70 -5.09 -38.20 11.04
N THR A 71 -4.05 -37.50 11.47
CA THR A 71 -3.93 -36.05 11.38
C THR A 71 -3.06 -35.68 10.19
N ALA A 72 -3.50 -34.70 9.42
CA ALA A 72 -2.71 -34.01 8.40
C ALA A 72 -2.41 -32.60 8.88
N GLU A 73 -1.22 -32.11 8.57
CA GLU A 73 -0.71 -30.79 9.00
C GLU A 73 -0.20 -30.02 7.77
N ALA A 74 -0.29 -28.70 7.81
CA ALA A 74 0.27 -27.79 6.83
C ALA A 74 0.68 -26.49 7.52
N GLU A 75 1.78 -25.89 7.06
CA GLU A 75 2.28 -24.62 7.57
C GLU A 75 2.28 -23.59 6.43
N ARG A 76 1.90 -22.35 6.75
CA ARG A 76 2.02 -21.22 5.82
C ARG A 76 2.48 -19.99 6.57
N THR A 77 3.55 -19.38 6.07
CA THR A 77 3.98 -18.05 6.51
C THR A 77 3.41 -16.95 5.62
N LEU A 78 3.13 -15.78 6.22
CA LEU A 78 2.76 -14.54 5.55
C LEU A 78 3.95 -13.56 5.56
N ASP A 79 4.08 -12.77 4.50
CA ASP A 79 4.92 -11.59 4.51
C ASP A 79 4.04 -10.40 4.89
N VAL A 80 4.33 -9.75 6.02
CA VAL A 80 3.61 -8.56 6.48
C VAL A 80 4.44 -7.33 6.13
N ASP A 81 3.88 -6.52 5.24
CA ASP A 81 4.44 -5.24 4.83
C ASP A 81 3.34 -4.18 5.01
N THR A 82 3.52 -3.34 6.02
CA THR A 82 2.55 -2.30 6.43
C THR A 82 3.18 -0.91 6.45
N GLU A 83 4.45 -0.80 6.06
CA GLU A 83 5.24 0.42 6.20
C GLU A 83 5.40 1.08 4.83
N ILE A 84 5.00 2.35 4.75
CA ILE A 84 5.30 3.19 3.61
C ILE A 84 5.57 4.63 4.08
N ASN A 85 6.54 5.28 3.44
CA ASN A 85 6.93 6.64 3.71
C ASN A 85 6.92 7.48 2.43
N ALA A 86 6.62 8.76 2.56
CA ALA A 86 6.63 9.72 1.46
C ALA A 86 6.94 11.10 2.03
N SER A 87 7.71 11.89 1.27
CA SER A 87 7.97 13.30 1.55
C SER A 87 8.01 14.09 0.26
N ILE A 88 7.61 15.36 0.31
CA ILE A 88 7.69 16.32 -0.79
C ILE A 88 8.12 17.69 -0.24
N THR A 89 8.88 18.45 -1.03
CA THR A 89 9.26 19.85 -0.74
C THR A 89 8.96 20.71 -1.95
N ILE A 90 8.81 22.02 -1.74
CA ILE A 90 8.76 23.03 -2.80
C ILE A 90 9.98 23.95 -2.63
N ASP A 91 10.80 24.06 -3.67
CA ASP A 91 11.99 24.93 -3.68
C ASP A 91 11.59 26.42 -3.76
N THR A 92 12.59 27.31 -3.78
CA THR A 92 12.33 28.74 -3.98
C THR A 92 11.74 28.99 -5.37
N ILE A 93 10.70 29.82 -5.43
CA ILE A 93 10.04 30.19 -6.69
C ILE A 93 10.79 31.35 -7.32
N ALA A 94 10.95 31.36 -8.65
CA ALA A 94 11.76 32.36 -9.37
C ALA A 94 13.23 32.48 -8.86
N GLY A 95 13.71 31.55 -8.04
CA GLY A 95 15.05 31.53 -7.47
C GLY A 95 15.19 32.25 -6.12
N ASP A 96 14.36 33.26 -5.84
CA ASP A 96 14.43 34.09 -4.62
C ASP A 96 13.07 34.36 -3.94
N ASP A 97 12.02 33.66 -4.35
CA ASP A 97 10.61 33.85 -3.96
C ASP A 97 10.01 35.22 -4.30
N VAL A 98 10.63 35.95 -5.22
CA VAL A 98 10.15 37.26 -5.65
C VAL A 98 10.00 37.28 -7.15
N LEU A 99 8.76 37.29 -7.62
CA LEU A 99 8.48 37.47 -9.04
C LEU A 99 8.75 38.93 -9.45
N ASN A 100 9.82 39.15 -10.21
CA ASN A 100 10.13 40.47 -10.76
C ASN A 100 9.42 40.72 -12.10
N ALA A 101 9.52 41.94 -12.63
CA ALA A 101 8.82 42.31 -13.87
C ALA A 101 9.22 41.46 -15.10
N GLU A 102 10.48 41.04 -15.19
CA GLU A 102 10.94 40.19 -16.30
C GLU A 102 10.43 38.76 -16.14
N GLU A 103 10.30 38.26 -14.92
CA GLU A 103 9.73 36.95 -14.64
C GLU A 103 8.21 36.93 -14.82
N ALA A 104 7.52 37.99 -14.39
CA ALA A 104 6.10 38.21 -14.60
C ALA A 104 5.71 38.21 -16.08
N ASP A 105 6.59 38.72 -16.97
CA ASP A 105 6.36 38.72 -18.41
C ASP A 105 6.47 37.31 -19.06
N LYS A 106 6.93 36.28 -18.33
CA LYS A 106 7.02 34.91 -18.84
C LYS A 106 5.68 34.20 -18.71
N GLU A 107 5.28 33.46 -19.74
CA GLU A 107 4.03 32.68 -19.74
C GLU A 107 3.99 31.61 -18.62
N PHE A 108 5.15 30.99 -18.33
CA PHE A 108 5.28 29.96 -17.32
C PHE A 108 6.49 30.18 -16.42
N THR A 109 6.32 29.85 -15.14
CA THR A 109 7.36 29.74 -14.14
C THR A 109 7.46 28.28 -13.69
N SER A 110 8.69 27.75 -13.63
CA SER A 110 8.90 26.37 -13.18
C SER A 110 8.83 26.33 -11.66
N VAL A 111 7.94 25.49 -11.13
CA VAL A 111 7.91 25.12 -9.72
C VAL A 111 8.65 23.80 -9.58
N THR A 112 9.71 23.81 -8.76
CA THR A 112 10.56 22.64 -8.53
C THR A 112 10.50 22.20 -7.07
N GLY A 113 10.95 20.97 -6.84
CA GLY A 113 11.05 20.43 -5.50
C GLY A 113 11.71 19.06 -5.49
N THR A 114 11.87 18.52 -4.28
CA THR A 114 12.42 17.19 -4.05
C THR A 114 11.37 16.29 -3.44
N VAL A 115 11.50 15.00 -3.67
CA VAL A 115 10.67 13.97 -3.04
C VAL A 115 11.54 12.89 -2.40
N GLY A 116 10.97 12.11 -1.49
CA GLY A 116 11.70 11.07 -0.78
C GLY A 116 10.80 10.03 -0.12
N GLY A 117 11.41 9.12 0.63
CA GLY A 117 10.73 7.91 1.13
C GLY A 117 10.61 6.88 0.01
N ASP A 118 9.42 6.28 -0.12
CA ASP A 118 9.08 5.26 -1.10
C ASP A 118 8.54 5.83 -2.42
N VAL A 119 8.58 7.16 -2.57
CA VAL A 119 8.31 7.83 -3.84
C VAL A 119 9.36 7.40 -4.87
N LYS A 120 8.93 7.16 -6.10
CA LYS A 120 9.78 6.66 -7.20
C LYS A 120 9.68 7.57 -8.43
N ALA A 121 10.69 7.50 -9.28
CA ALA A 121 10.61 8.14 -10.60
C ALA A 121 9.39 7.61 -11.37
N GLY A 122 8.61 8.53 -11.94
CA GLY A 122 7.33 8.23 -12.59
C GLY A 122 6.10 8.40 -11.71
N ASP A 123 6.24 8.54 -10.38
CA ASP A 123 5.11 8.92 -9.53
C ASP A 123 4.60 10.32 -9.91
N GLU A 124 3.28 10.52 -9.90
CA GLU A 124 2.66 11.79 -10.27
C GLU A 124 2.71 12.78 -9.09
N VAL A 125 3.20 13.98 -9.38
CA VAL A 125 3.16 15.15 -8.51
C VAL A 125 2.03 16.06 -8.98
N THR A 126 1.21 16.51 -8.04
CA THR A 126 0.12 17.47 -8.29
C THR A 126 0.40 18.75 -7.53
N LEU A 127 0.36 19.88 -8.24
CA LEU A 127 0.38 21.23 -7.67
C LEU A 127 -1.00 21.87 -7.82
N THR A 128 -1.42 22.60 -6.79
CA THR A 128 -2.59 23.49 -6.85
C THR A 128 -2.12 24.92 -6.61
N VAL A 129 -2.42 25.81 -7.55
CA VAL A 129 -2.05 27.24 -7.52
C VAL A 129 -3.23 28.05 -8.01
N ASN A 130 -3.70 29.04 -7.25
CA ASN A 130 -4.88 29.83 -7.60
C ASN A 130 -6.14 28.96 -7.90
N GLY A 131 -6.23 27.79 -7.26
CA GLY A 131 -7.29 26.80 -7.52
C GLY A 131 -7.17 26.02 -8.84
N GLU A 132 -6.14 26.27 -9.65
CA GLU A 132 -5.82 25.52 -10.86
C GLU A 132 -4.88 24.35 -10.54
N THR A 133 -5.05 23.24 -11.25
CA THR A 133 -4.27 22.01 -11.04
C THR A 133 -3.21 21.82 -12.12
N TYR A 134 -1.98 21.59 -11.69
CA TYR A 134 -0.83 21.31 -12.53
C TYR A 134 -0.23 19.97 -12.16
N THR A 135 0.07 19.12 -13.14
CA THR A 135 0.66 17.81 -12.90
C THR A 135 1.99 17.63 -13.61
N GLY A 136 2.85 16.80 -13.02
CA GLY A 136 4.08 16.32 -13.62
C GLY A 136 4.53 15.05 -12.92
N ASN A 137 5.68 14.52 -13.35
CA ASN A 137 6.20 13.28 -12.79
C ASN A 137 7.50 13.52 -12.05
N VAL A 138 7.74 12.69 -11.04
CA VAL A 138 9.04 12.59 -10.38
C VAL A 138 10.08 12.08 -11.37
N VAL A 139 11.24 12.71 -11.38
CA VAL A 139 12.41 12.36 -12.17
C VAL A 139 13.65 12.25 -11.28
N GLU A 140 14.50 11.27 -11.57
CA GLU A 140 15.82 11.16 -10.95
C GLU A 140 16.80 12.09 -11.67
N ASN A 141 17.46 12.96 -10.91
CA ASN A 141 18.44 13.90 -11.45
C ASN A 141 19.81 13.19 -11.68
N ALA A 142 20.79 13.91 -12.24
CA ALA A 142 22.12 13.35 -12.52
C ALA A 142 22.93 12.95 -11.26
N SER A 143 22.53 13.44 -10.09
CA SER A 143 23.11 13.12 -8.78
C SER A 143 22.44 11.91 -8.11
N GLY A 144 21.31 11.43 -8.65
CA GLY A 144 20.50 10.35 -8.06
C GLY A 144 19.39 10.83 -7.12
N ASP A 145 19.15 12.14 -7.00
CA ASP A 145 18.04 12.65 -6.18
C ASP A 145 16.73 12.64 -6.98
N LEU A 146 15.63 12.34 -6.30
CA LEU A 146 14.29 12.41 -6.88
C LEU A 146 13.74 13.84 -6.78
N THR A 147 13.37 14.39 -7.93
CA THR A 147 12.96 15.78 -8.10
C THR A 147 11.74 15.89 -9.00
N TYR A 148 11.09 17.04 -9.01
CA TYR A 148 10.08 17.38 -10.01
C TYR A 148 10.28 18.81 -10.52
N SER A 149 9.76 19.08 -11.71
CA SER A 149 9.74 20.41 -12.32
C SER A 149 8.46 20.53 -13.14
N ILE A 150 7.53 21.34 -12.64
CA ILE A 150 6.20 21.51 -13.22
C ILE A 150 6.07 22.97 -13.68
N PRO A 151 5.79 23.22 -14.98
CA PRO A 151 5.51 24.56 -15.45
C PRO A 151 4.12 25.00 -14.96
N VAL A 152 4.08 26.08 -14.17
CA VAL A 152 2.87 26.73 -13.69
C VAL A 152 2.71 28.05 -14.42
N LYS A 153 1.49 28.44 -14.78
CA LYS A 153 1.27 29.76 -15.40
C LYS A 153 1.68 30.85 -14.44
N THR A 154 2.46 31.79 -14.93
CA THR A 154 2.94 32.90 -14.08
C THR A 154 1.76 33.74 -13.56
N ASP A 155 0.72 33.96 -14.38
CA ASP A 155 -0.52 34.64 -13.97
C ASP A 155 -1.18 34.02 -12.74
N ASP A 156 -1.11 32.69 -12.57
CA ASP A 156 -1.70 32.01 -11.40
C ASP A 156 -0.85 32.24 -10.15
N LEU A 157 0.48 32.29 -10.29
CA LEU A 157 1.39 32.65 -9.19
C LEU A 157 1.28 34.13 -8.78
N GLU A 158 0.90 35.01 -9.71
CA GLU A 158 0.61 36.42 -9.41
C GLU A 158 -0.72 36.58 -8.66
N ALA A 159 -1.71 35.77 -9.02
CA ALA A 159 -3.04 35.82 -8.41
C ALA A 159 -3.06 35.21 -7.00
N ASP A 160 -2.27 34.16 -6.77
CA ASP A 160 -2.14 33.46 -5.50
C ASP A 160 -0.68 33.03 -5.29
N ASN A 161 -0.08 33.53 -4.20
CA ASN A 161 1.28 33.16 -3.82
C ASN A 161 1.35 31.85 -3.03
N SER A 162 0.21 31.18 -2.79
CA SER A 162 0.15 29.87 -2.16
C SER A 162 0.24 28.75 -3.19
N ILE A 163 1.14 27.79 -2.95
CA ILE A 163 1.29 26.57 -3.74
C ILE A 163 1.14 25.38 -2.82
N ASP A 164 0.14 24.56 -3.09
CA ASP A 164 -0.01 23.23 -2.47
C ASP A 164 0.57 22.18 -3.41
N ALA A 165 1.48 21.35 -2.90
CA ALA A 165 2.07 20.24 -3.63
C ALA A 165 1.73 18.91 -2.96
N SER A 166 1.44 17.88 -3.75
CA SER A 166 1.24 16.52 -3.26
C SER A 166 1.85 15.47 -4.17
N VAL A 167 2.28 14.36 -3.58
CA VAL A 167 2.75 13.15 -4.28
C VAL A 167 2.28 11.91 -3.53
N THR A 168 1.89 10.86 -4.25
CA THR A 168 1.46 9.59 -3.65
C THR A 168 2.43 8.47 -4.02
N ALA A 169 3.07 7.88 -3.01
CA ALA A 169 3.86 6.67 -3.15
C ALA A 169 2.97 5.44 -2.99
N THR A 170 3.28 4.37 -3.74
CA THR A 170 2.69 3.03 -3.54
C THR A 170 3.78 1.97 -3.63
N ASP A 171 3.81 1.05 -2.66
CA ASP A 171 4.76 -0.05 -2.62
C ASP A 171 4.25 -1.32 -3.33
N ALA A 172 5.01 -2.41 -3.25
CA ALA A 172 4.65 -3.67 -3.89
C ALA A 172 3.55 -4.45 -3.13
N ALA A 173 3.40 -4.20 -1.82
CA ALA A 173 2.36 -4.79 -0.99
C ALA A 173 1.01 -4.06 -1.16
N GLY A 174 1.02 -2.88 -1.81
CA GLY A 174 -0.16 -2.07 -2.07
C GLY A 174 -0.43 -1.04 -0.97
N ASN A 175 0.52 -0.81 -0.05
CA ASN A 175 0.40 0.32 0.86
C ASN A 175 0.60 1.61 0.07
N SER A 176 -0.17 2.65 0.41
CA SER A 176 -0.08 3.95 -0.24
C SER A 176 0.00 5.06 0.80
N LYS A 177 0.79 6.10 0.50
CA LYS A 177 0.87 7.31 1.33
C LYS A 177 1.05 8.54 0.47
N THR A 178 0.25 9.55 0.77
CA THR A 178 0.35 10.88 0.16
C THR A 178 1.18 11.78 1.07
N ALA A 179 2.18 12.44 0.50
CA ALA A 179 2.89 13.54 1.15
C ALA A 179 2.41 14.86 0.57
N GLU A 180 2.34 15.88 1.42
CA GLU A 180 1.88 17.22 1.08
C GLU A 180 2.91 18.26 1.55
N ALA A 181 3.01 19.37 0.82
CA ALA A 181 3.78 20.55 1.20
C ALA A 181 3.05 21.80 0.74
N GLU A 182 3.19 22.89 1.49
CA GLU A 182 2.65 24.20 1.16
C GLU A 182 3.80 25.21 1.14
N ARG A 183 3.76 26.15 0.20
CA ARG A 183 4.64 27.32 0.15
C ARG A 183 3.83 28.58 -0.05
N THR A 184 4.14 29.63 0.70
CA THR A 184 3.48 30.95 0.68
C THR A 184 4.49 32.09 0.60
#